data_AF-A0A971KJQ0-F1
#
_entry.id   AF-A0A971KJQ0-F1
#
_cell.length_a   1.000
_cell.length_b   1.000
_cell.length_c   1.000
_cell.angle_alpha   90.00
_cell.angle_beta   90.00
_cell.angle_gamma   90.00
#
_symmetry.space_group_name_H-M   'P 1'
#
loop_
_entity.id
_entity.type
_entity.pdbx_description
1 polymer ?
#
loop_
_entity_poly.entity_id
_entity_poly.type
_entity_poly.pdbx_seq_one_letter_code
_entity_poly.pdbx_strand_id
1 'polypeptide(L)' 'MTLYPEEELYREMGFISYYFHWSQTDVMALDHSSRRRWCEEISSINSSLNPSDKKKPKEKSILDLGRK' A
#
# COMPACT_ATOMS: atom_id res chain seq x y z
N MET A 1 3.09 2.48 23.52
CA MET A 1 3.34 1.63 22.34
C MET A 1 2.05 0.91 22.01
N THR A 2 1.33 1.36 20.99
CA THR A 2 0.18 0.64 20.43
C THR A 2 0.72 -0.44 19.50
N LEU A 3 0.27 -1.68 19.65
CA LEU A 3 0.61 -2.75 18.72
C LEU A 3 0.17 -2.35 17.30
N TYR A 4 0.99 -2.63 16.30
CA TYR A 4 0.59 -2.42 14.92
C TYR A 4 -0.44 -3.48 14.52
N PRO A 5 -1.61 -3.12 13.95
CA PRO A 5 -2.64 -4.09 13.62
C PRO A 5 -2.14 -5.11 12.60
N GLU A 6 -2.29 -6.40 12.91
CA GLU A 6 -1.88 -7.52 12.05
C GLU A 6 -2.55 -7.44 10.66
N GLU A 7 -3.84 -7.10 10.64
CA GLU A 7 -4.57 -6.94 9.38
C GLU A 7 -3.97 -5.83 8.49
N GLU A 8 -3.52 -4.73 9.08
CA GLU A 8 -2.92 -3.62 8.34
C GLU A 8 -1.57 -4.03 7.76
N LEU A 9 -0.78 -4.81 8.51
CA LEU A 9 0.50 -5.37 8.06
C LEU A 9 0.33 -6.27 6.83
N TYR A 10 -0.55 -7.29 6.91
CA TYR A 10 -0.76 -8.20 5.77
C TYR A 10 -1.31 -7.47 4.57
N ARG A 11 -2.12 -6.44 4.80
CA ARG A 11 -2.70 -5.62 3.76
C ARG A 11 -1.63 -4.79 3.03
N GLU A 12 -0.74 -4.10 3.75
CA GLU A 12 0.44 -3.42 3.18
C GLU A 12 1.31 -4.41 2.39
N MET A 13 1.60 -5.58 2.98
CA MET A 13 2.49 -6.57 2.38
C MET A 13 1.91 -7.13 1.08
N GLY A 14 0.62 -7.47 1.07
CA GLY A 14 -0.08 -7.97 -0.11
C GLY A 14 -0.14 -6.93 -1.22
N PHE A 15 -0.36 -5.66 -0.88
CA PHE A 15 -0.38 -4.56 -1.86
C PHE A 15 0.96 -4.39 -2.56
N ILE A 16 2.05 -4.33 -1.79
CA ILE A 16 3.40 -4.21 -2.35
C ILE A 16 3.74 -5.43 -3.22
N SER A 17 3.45 -6.63 -2.72
CA SER A 17 3.71 -7.89 -3.44
C SER A 17 2.92 -7.96 -4.75
N TYR A 18 1.68 -7.45 -4.79
CA TYR A 18 0.86 -7.44 -5.99
C TYR A 18 1.44 -6.56 -7.10
N TYR A 19 1.94 -5.36 -6.77
CA TYR A 19 2.46 -4.41 -7.77
C TYR A 19 3.92 -4.62 -8.15
N PHE A 20 4.79 -4.98 -7.20
CA PHE A 20 6.21 -5.18 -7.45
C PHE A 20 6.62 -6.63 -7.62
N HIS A 21 5.71 -7.58 -7.38
CA HIS A 21 5.98 -9.02 -7.43
C HIS A 21 7.13 -9.47 -6.53
N TRP A 22 7.40 -8.70 -5.48
CA TRP A 22 8.36 -9.06 -4.44
C TRP A 22 7.84 -10.25 -3.65
N SER A 23 8.76 -11.08 -3.18
CA SER A 23 8.39 -12.23 -2.35
C SER A 23 7.91 -11.77 -0.98
N GLN A 24 7.13 -12.61 -0.30
CA GLN A 24 6.69 -12.33 1.08
C GLN A 24 7.88 -12.00 1.99
N THR A 25 9.01 -12.70 1.82
CA THR A 25 10.23 -12.48 2.60
C THR A 25 10.84 -11.10 2.37
N ASP A 26 10.87 -10.62 1.13
CA ASP A 26 11.42 -9.29 0.81
C ASP A 26 10.56 -8.18 1.40
N VAL A 27 9.24 -8.31 1.29
CA VAL A 27 8.30 -7.31 1.80
C VAL A 27 8.25 -7.33 3.34
N MET A 28 8.44 -8.50 3.95
CA MET A 28 8.52 -8.65 5.41
C MET A 28 9.80 -8.06 5.99
N ALA A 29 10.88 -8.01 5.22
CA ALA A 29 12.16 -7.41 5.64
C ALA A 29 12.11 -5.87 5.65
N LEU A 30 11.13 -5.24 4.99
CA LEU A 30 10.94 -3.81 5.04
C LEU A 30 10.49 -3.36 6.43
N ASP A 31 11.06 -2.26 6.91
CA ASP A 31 10.52 -1.60 8.09
C ASP A 31 9.12 -1.00 7.82
N HIS A 32 8.41 -0.68 8.89
CA HIS A 32 7.04 -0.17 8.79
C HIS A 32 6.93 1.14 7.99
N SER A 33 7.88 2.06 8.14
CA SER A 33 7.88 3.33 7.42
C SER A 33 8.15 3.13 5.92
N SER A 34 9.04 2.21 5.58
CA SER A 34 9.34 1.82 4.20
C SER A 34 8.11 1.20 3.52
N ARG A 35 7.41 0.26 4.17
CA ARG A 35 6.18 -0.32 3.61
C ARG A 35 5.11 0.74 3.33
N ARG A 36 4.87 1.64 4.29
CA ARG A 36 3.90 2.73 4.11
C ARG A 36 4.27 3.65 2.96
N ARG A 37 5.54 4.04 2.88
CA ARG A 37 6.04 4.85 1.76
C ARG A 37 5.82 4.16 0.43
N TRP A 38 6.13 2.88 0.31
CA TRP A 38 5.90 2.15 -0.94
C TRP A 38 4.43 2.06 -1.31
N CYS A 39 3.52 1.90 -0.34
CA CYS A 39 2.09 1.96 -0.61
C CYS A 39 1.68 3.33 -1.20
N GLU A 40 2.19 4.43 -0.66
CA GLU A 40 1.94 5.79 -1.18
C GLU A 40 2.49 5.99 -2.59
N GLU A 41 3.74 5.56 -2.85
CA GLU A 41 4.38 5.68 -4.16
C GLU A 41 3.62 4.88 -5.24
N ILE A 42 3.24 3.64 -4.93
CA ILE A 42 2.43 2.80 -5.83
C ILE A 42 1.11 3.49 -6.17
N SER A 43 0.39 4.01 -5.17
CA SER A 43 -0.86 4.74 -5.39
C SER A 43 -0.66 6.00 -6.24
N SER A 44 0.44 6.74 -6.04
CA SER A 44 0.80 7.93 -6.82
C SER A 44 1.06 7.58 -8.29
N ILE A 45 1.89 6.56 -8.54
CA ILE A 45 2.21 6.06 -9.88
C ILE A 45 0.94 5.60 -10.59
N ASN A 46 0.12 4.74 -9.96
CA ASN A 46 -1.11 4.23 -10.56
C ASN A 46 -2.10 5.36 -10.90
N SER A 47 -2.21 6.36 -10.02
CA SER A 47 -3.05 7.54 -10.25
C SER A 47 -2.56 8.41 -11.41
N SER A 48 -1.24 8.50 -11.63
CA SER A 48 -0.64 9.28 -12.71
C SER A 48 -0.77 8.60 -14.08
N LEU A 49 -0.69 7.27 -14.12
CA LEU A 49 -0.74 6.47 -15.36
C LEU A 49 -2.15 6.37 -15.95
N ASN A 50 -3.20 6.57 -15.15
CA ASN A 50 -4.60 6.55 -15.59
C ASN A 50 -5.27 7.95 -15.53
N PRO A 51 -4.86 8.90 -16.39
CA PRO A 51 -5.38 10.27 -16.38
C PRO A 51 -6.86 10.40 -16.83
N SER A 52 -7.42 9.38 -17.49
CA SER A 52 -8.85 9.31 -17.86
C SER A 52 -9.76 8.96 -16.67
N ASP A 53 -9.22 8.43 -15.59
CA ASP A 53 -9.96 8.05 -14.37
C ASP A 53 -10.10 9.20 -13.36
N LYS A 54 -9.77 10.45 -13.72
CA LYS A 54 -9.95 11.63 -12.85
C LYS A 54 -11.39 11.86 -12.33
N LYS A 55 -12.39 11.17 -12.91
CA LYS A 55 -13.79 11.16 -12.44
C LYS A 55 -14.15 9.98 -11.53
N LYS A 56 -13.32 8.92 -11.47
CA LYS A 56 -13.51 7.85 -10.49
C LYS A 56 -12.99 8.33 -9.14
N PRO A 57 -13.65 7.99 -8.02
CA PRO A 57 -13.06 8.23 -6.71
C PRO A 57 -11.67 7.60 -6.70
N LYS A 58 -10.64 8.38 -6.33
CA LYS A 58 -9.27 7.88 -6.16
C LYS A 58 -9.37 6.53 -5.44
N GLU A 59 -8.80 5.47 -6.02
CA GLU A 59 -8.71 4.19 -5.32
C GLU A 59 -8.14 4.50 -3.94
N LYS A 60 -8.94 4.26 -2.90
CA LYS A 60 -8.57 4.62 -1.54
C LYS A 60 -7.22 3.97 -1.29
N SER A 61 -6.25 4.76 -0.83
CA SER A 61 -4.96 4.20 -0.45
C SER A 61 -5.25 3.09 0.54
N ILE A 62 -4.50 2.00 0.45
CA ILE A 62 -4.76 0.86 1.29
C ILE A 62 -4.61 1.20 2.79
N LEU A 63 -3.86 2.28 3.06
CA LEU A 63 -3.69 2.96 4.34
C LEU A 63 -4.96 3.67 4.85
N ASP A 64 -5.86 4.10 3.95
CA ASP A 64 -7.12 4.78 4.27
C ASP A 64 -8.25 3.80 4.63
N LEU A 65 -8.09 2.52 4.28
CA LEU A 65 -9.10 1.48 4.51
C LEU A 65 -9.06 0.91 5.94
N GLY A 66 -8.02 1.23 6.74
CA GLY A 66 -7.83 0.74 8.11
C GLY A 66 -8.17 1.74 9.22
N ARG A 67 -8.40 3.02 8.88
CA ARG A 67 -8.78 4.07 9.83
C ARG A 67 -10.30 4.11 10.00
N LYS A 68 -10.85 3.25 10.88
CA LYS A 68 -12.21 3.38 11.42
C LYS A 68 -12.18 3.33 12.93
#